data_AF-A0AAN7VGS9-F1
#
_entry.id   AF-A0AAN7VGS9-F1
#
_cell.length_a   1.000
_cell.length_b   1.000
_cell.length_c   1.000
_cell.angle_alpha   90.00
_cell.angle_beta   90.00
_cell.angle_gamma   90.00
#
_symmetry.space_group_name_H-M   'P 1'
#
loop_
_entity.id
_entity.type
_entity.pdbx_description
1 polymer ?
#
loop_
_entity_poly.entity_id
_entity_poly.type
_entity_poly.pdbx_seq_one_letter_code
_entity_poly.pdbx_strand_id
1 'polypeptide(L)'
;MEYVLTSRKKFKKVIVVAHNGQAFDHQFVLNYVLNETHVKPELIMRGSKILMMMMAIGNVKFIDSLNFFPMALSALPKALGLGEELKKGYFPHLFNTEENASYVDLFLKWYDEHKQDVFDMQRDLVEYCRSDVDILKRACMKFREMFINECDVDPFTESITIASACNLMFRRKFLQPDTTGVIPKGGYRRADNQSLVVIQWFVWEEDR
;
A
#
# COMPACT_ATOMS: atom_id res chain seq x y z
N MET A 1 -12.11 8.17 11.74
CA MET A 1 -12.75 8.55 10.45
C MET A 1 -12.97 10.05 10.29
N GLU A 2 -13.26 10.79 11.36
CA GLU A 2 -13.59 12.23 11.29
C GLU A 2 -12.55 13.09 10.56
N TYR A 3 -11.25 12.88 10.79
CA TYR A 3 -10.18 13.60 10.08
C TYR A 3 -10.23 13.44 8.54
N VAL A 4 -10.54 12.22 8.07
CA VAL A 4 -10.68 11.92 6.64
C VAL A 4 -11.93 12.60 6.09
N LEU A 5 -13.03 12.58 6.84
CA LEU A 5 -14.30 13.23 6.48
C LEU A 5 -14.19 14.76 6.46
N THR A 6 -13.35 15.35 7.33
CA THR A 6 -13.05 16.79 7.35
C THR A 6 -12.14 17.16 6.18
N SER A 7 -11.07 16.40 5.94
CA SER A 7 -10.14 16.62 4.83
C SER A 7 -10.84 16.58 3.46
N ARG A 8 -11.85 15.71 3.32
CA ARG A 8 -12.74 15.64 2.14
C ARG A 8 -13.38 16.99 1.78
N LYS A 9 -13.74 17.83 2.77
CA LYS A 9 -14.38 19.13 2.48
C LYS A 9 -13.41 20.12 1.82
N LYS A 10 -12.10 19.92 1.99
CA LYS A 10 -11.05 20.84 1.56
C LYS A 10 -10.37 20.41 0.26
N PHE A 11 -10.29 19.11 -0.02
CA PHE A 11 -9.51 18.57 -1.15
C PHE A 11 -10.38 17.79 -2.13
N LYS A 12 -10.12 17.98 -3.44
CA LYS A 12 -10.86 17.28 -4.51
C LYS A 12 -10.67 15.76 -4.50
N LYS A 13 -9.49 15.29 -4.09
CA LYS A 13 -9.11 13.88 -3.99
C LYS A 13 -8.22 13.70 -2.78
N VAL A 14 -8.50 12.67 -1.99
CA VAL A 14 -7.71 12.31 -0.81
C VAL A 14 -7.21 10.88 -0.99
N ILE A 15 -5.90 10.67 -0.87
CA ILE A 15 -5.30 9.34 -0.92
C ILE A 15 -4.77 9.03 0.47
N VAL A 16 -5.30 7.97 1.06
CA VAL A 16 -4.84 7.42 2.34
C VAL A 16 -3.93 6.25 2.03
N VAL A 17 -2.70 6.31 2.55
CA VAL A 17 -1.70 5.27 2.35
C VAL A 17 -1.37 4.64 3.69
N ALA A 18 -1.48 3.33 3.77
CA ALA A 18 -1.03 2.53 4.91
C ALA A 18 0.12 1.61 4.50
N HIS A 19 0.91 1.15 5.47
CA HIS A 19 1.95 0.16 5.24
C HIS A 19 1.50 -1.20 5.73
N ASN A 20 1.14 -2.09 4.80
CA ASN A 20 0.45 -3.36 5.05
C ASN A 20 -1.03 -3.23 5.45
N GLY A 21 -1.66 -2.09 5.17
CA GLY A 21 -3.08 -1.88 5.47
C GLY A 21 -4.02 -2.88 4.78
N GLN A 22 -3.63 -3.45 3.63
CA GLN A 22 -4.45 -4.42 2.88
C GLN A 22 -4.80 -5.68 3.68
N ALA A 23 -3.95 -6.06 4.62
CA ALA A 23 -4.13 -7.25 5.47
C ALA A 23 -4.53 -6.89 6.90
N PHE A 24 -4.46 -5.61 7.28
CA PHE A 24 -4.69 -5.13 8.65
C PHE A 24 -5.68 -3.96 8.63
N ASP A 25 -5.18 -2.72 8.60
CA ASP A 25 -5.95 -1.49 8.83
C ASP A 25 -7.21 -1.37 7.96
N HIS A 26 -7.11 -1.71 6.67
CA HIS A 26 -8.22 -1.57 5.72
C HIS A 26 -9.40 -2.48 6.06
N GLN A 27 -9.17 -3.61 6.74
CA GLN A 27 -10.24 -4.52 7.17
C GLN A 27 -11.11 -3.84 8.24
N PHE A 28 -10.48 -3.18 9.21
CA PHE A 28 -11.19 -2.45 10.26
C PHE A 28 -11.93 -1.23 9.68
N VAL A 29 -11.30 -0.50 8.76
CA VAL A 29 -11.94 0.63 8.08
C VAL A 29 -13.13 0.15 7.26
N LEU A 30 -13.00 -0.95 6.51
CA LEU A 30 -14.10 -1.53 5.75
C LEU A 30 -15.25 -1.97 6.67
N ASN A 31 -14.94 -2.67 7.77
CA ASN A 31 -15.95 -3.10 8.74
C ASN A 31 -16.71 -1.91 9.34
N TYR A 32 -16.00 -0.85 9.73
CA TYR A 32 -16.62 0.39 10.20
C TYR A 32 -17.51 1.02 9.13
N VAL A 33 -17.03 1.12 7.88
CA VAL A 33 -17.81 1.70 6.78
C VAL A 33 -19.09 0.91 6.52
N LEU A 34 -19.03 -0.42 6.52
CA LEU A 34 -20.19 -1.26 6.24
C LEU A 34 -21.23 -1.27 7.37
N ASN A 35 -20.79 -1.20 8.63
CA ASN A 35 -21.68 -1.31 9.79
C ASN A 35 -22.21 0.04 10.26
N GLU A 36 -21.38 1.09 10.22
CA GLU A 36 -21.69 2.41 10.81
C GLU A 36 -22.11 3.44 9.75
N THR A 37 -22.06 3.10 8.47
CA THR A 37 -22.41 4.02 7.39
C THR A 37 -23.24 3.35 6.30
N HIS A 38 -23.98 4.15 5.53
CA HIS A 38 -24.72 3.67 4.35
C HIS A 38 -23.89 3.72 3.07
N VAL A 39 -22.56 3.87 3.17
CA VAL A 39 -21.67 3.98 2.01
C VAL A 39 -21.21 2.60 1.58
N LYS A 40 -21.42 2.28 0.30
CA LYS A 40 -20.85 1.10 -0.32
C LYS A 40 -19.53 1.47 -1.03
N PRO A 41 -18.36 1.06 -0.51
CA PRO A 41 -17.10 1.33 -1.19
C PRO A 41 -16.89 0.40 -2.39
N GLU A 42 -16.15 0.87 -3.38
CA GLU A 42 -15.60 0.02 -4.43
C GLU A 42 -14.28 -0.60 -3.96
N LEU A 43 -14.13 -1.91 -4.14
CA LEU A 43 -13.00 -2.67 -3.61
C LEU A 43 -12.23 -3.37 -4.73
N ILE A 44 -10.91 -3.32 -4.65
CA ILE A 44 -10.02 -4.19 -5.42
C ILE A 44 -9.30 -5.09 -4.43
N MET A 45 -9.47 -6.41 -4.58
CA MET A 45 -8.97 -7.39 -3.62
C MET A 45 -8.07 -8.44 -4.28
N ARG A 46 -7.22 -9.07 -3.46
CA ARG A 46 -6.47 -10.28 -3.81
C ARG A 46 -6.60 -11.29 -2.69
N GLY A 47 -7.47 -12.29 -2.89
CA GLY A 47 -7.92 -13.14 -1.80
C GLY A 47 -8.59 -12.29 -0.73
N SER A 48 -8.17 -12.43 0.53
CA SER A 48 -8.67 -11.62 1.66
C SER A 48 -8.05 -10.21 1.75
N LYS A 49 -7.02 -9.90 0.96
CA LYS A 49 -6.31 -8.61 1.05
C LYS A 49 -7.02 -7.51 0.25
N ILE A 50 -7.24 -6.35 0.86
CA ILE A 50 -7.85 -5.17 0.24
C ILE A 50 -6.75 -4.26 -0.35
N LEU A 51 -6.41 -4.46 -1.63
CA LEU A 51 -5.38 -3.69 -2.33
C LEU A 51 -5.75 -2.21 -2.45
N MET A 52 -7.02 -1.95 -2.73
CA MET A 52 -7.57 -0.60 -2.82
C MET A 52 -9.02 -0.61 -2.35
N MET A 53 -9.38 0.44 -1.62
CA MET A 53 -10.77 0.75 -1.29
C MET A 53 -11.07 2.19 -1.68
N MET A 54 -12.08 2.40 -2.51
CA MET A 54 -12.52 3.70 -2.96
C MET A 54 -13.89 4.01 -2.36
N MET A 55 -13.97 5.12 -1.64
CA MET A 55 -15.22 5.59 -1.07
C MET A 55 -16.00 6.34 -2.16
N ALA A 56 -17.17 5.82 -2.55
CA ALA A 56 -18.05 6.46 -3.53
C ALA A 56 -18.41 7.90 -3.14
N ILE A 57 -18.48 8.17 -1.83
CA ILE A 57 -18.76 9.50 -1.29
C ILE A 57 -17.45 10.17 -0.87
N GLY A 58 -16.94 11.09 -1.70
CA GLY A 58 -15.88 12.03 -1.29
C GLY A 58 -14.49 11.82 -1.88
N ASN A 59 -14.35 11.04 -2.96
CA ASN A 59 -13.08 10.86 -3.67
C ASN A 59 -11.90 10.43 -2.77
N VAL A 60 -12.20 9.62 -1.75
CA VAL A 60 -11.18 9.07 -0.84
C VAL A 60 -10.77 7.70 -1.34
N LYS A 61 -9.48 7.55 -1.65
CA LYS A 61 -8.87 6.30 -2.08
C LYS A 61 -7.93 5.80 -1.00
N PHE A 62 -8.17 4.61 -0.47
CA PHE A 62 -7.24 3.90 0.39
C PHE A 62 -6.38 2.98 -0.48
N ILE A 63 -5.06 3.04 -0.27
CA ILE A 63 -4.08 2.18 -0.95
C ILE A 63 -3.05 1.66 0.05
N ASP A 64 -2.45 0.53 -0.28
CA ASP A 64 -1.35 -0.04 0.49
C ASP A 64 -0.01 0.24 -0.17
N SER A 65 0.91 0.81 0.60
CA SER A 65 2.28 1.07 0.16
C SER A 65 3.09 -0.19 -0.13
N LEU A 66 2.77 -1.37 0.45
CA LEU A 66 3.45 -2.64 0.12
C LEU A 66 3.28 -3.05 -1.33
N ASN A 67 2.24 -2.57 -2.01
CA ASN A 67 2.06 -2.79 -3.44
C ASN A 67 3.07 -2.00 -4.30
N PHE A 68 3.77 -1.05 -3.69
CA PHE A 68 4.82 -0.25 -4.30
C PHE A 68 6.20 -0.58 -3.71
N PHE A 69 6.27 -0.77 -2.40
CA PHE A 69 7.49 -1.06 -1.64
C PHE A 69 7.34 -2.41 -0.94
N PRO A 70 7.70 -3.54 -1.58
CA PRO A 70 7.59 -4.87 -0.99
C PRO A 70 8.71 -5.13 0.04
N MET A 71 8.81 -4.26 1.04
CA MET A 71 9.84 -4.29 2.08
C MET A 71 9.29 -3.71 3.38
N ALA A 72 10.01 -3.93 4.49
CA ALA A 72 9.64 -3.38 5.79
C ALA A 72 9.76 -1.85 5.83
N LEU A 73 8.93 -1.20 6.66
CA LEU A 73 8.92 0.25 6.86
C LEU A 73 10.30 0.81 7.24
N SER A 74 11.04 0.09 8.09
CA SER A 74 12.40 0.46 8.52
C SER A 74 13.44 0.44 7.40
N ALA A 75 13.18 -0.25 6.28
CA ALA A 75 14.08 -0.30 5.13
C ALA A 75 13.86 0.85 4.14
N LEU A 76 12.70 1.52 4.18
CA LEU A 76 12.36 2.61 3.25
C LEU A 76 13.35 3.78 3.28
N PRO A 77 13.80 4.28 4.44
CA PRO A 77 14.72 5.42 4.49
C PRO A 77 16.02 5.14 3.74
N LYS A 78 16.60 3.95 3.94
CA LYS A 78 17.82 3.52 3.24
C LYS A 78 17.58 3.30 1.76
N ALA A 79 16.48 2.65 1.39
CA ALA A 79 16.16 2.35 -0.01
C ALA A 79 15.90 3.61 -0.86
N LEU A 80 15.36 4.67 -0.26
CA LEU A 80 15.02 5.92 -0.94
C LEU A 80 15.99 7.08 -0.65
N GLY A 81 17.08 6.81 0.08
CA GLY A 81 18.11 7.80 0.41
C GLY A 81 17.61 8.96 1.28
N LEU A 82 16.71 8.71 2.23
CA LEU A 82 16.06 9.73 3.05
C LEU A 82 16.88 10.22 4.27
N GLY A 83 18.19 10.08 4.26
CA GLY A 83 19.05 10.47 5.38
C GLY A 83 19.07 9.44 6.52
N GLU A 84 20.14 9.46 7.33
CA GLU A 84 20.31 8.53 8.46
C GLU A 84 19.50 8.93 9.70
N GLU A 85 18.94 10.15 9.72
CA GLU A 85 18.12 10.66 10.82
C GLU A 85 16.74 9.99 10.91
N LEU A 86 16.23 9.43 9.81
CA LEU A 86 14.96 8.70 9.78
C LEU A 86 15.21 7.23 10.11
N LYS A 87 15.46 6.93 11.38
CA LYS A 87 15.48 5.56 11.88
C LYS A 87 14.15 5.26 12.56
N LYS A 88 13.57 4.11 12.22
CA LYS A 88 12.40 3.60 12.93
C LYS A 88 12.81 3.35 14.39
N GLY A 89 12.13 4.02 15.32
CA GLY A 89 12.29 3.77 16.75
C GLY A 89 11.87 2.34 17.11
N TYR A 90 12.35 1.84 18.24
CA TYR A 90 11.89 0.55 18.77
C TYR A 90 10.82 0.79 19.83
N PHE A 91 9.67 0.15 19.68
CA PHE A 91 8.64 0.06 20.70
C PHE A 91 8.23 -1.41 20.85
N PRO A 92 8.21 -1.99 22.07
CA PRO A 92 7.96 -3.41 22.31
C PRO A 92 6.47 -3.80 22.18
N HIS A 93 5.84 -3.44 21.06
CA HIS A 93 4.41 -3.66 20.79
C HIS A 93 4.01 -5.14 20.67
N LEU A 94 4.97 -6.04 20.37
CA LEU A 94 4.75 -7.49 20.30
C LEU A 94 5.17 -8.23 21.58
N PHE A 95 5.62 -7.50 22.61
CA PHE A 95 6.20 -8.13 23.80
C PHE A 95 5.12 -8.70 24.74
N ASN A 96 3.89 -8.19 24.66
CA ASN A 96 2.77 -8.67 25.45
C ASN A 96 2.08 -9.90 24.81
N THR A 97 2.77 -11.05 24.80
CA THR A 97 2.22 -12.35 24.37
C THR A 97 2.52 -13.42 25.40
N GLU A 98 1.70 -14.48 25.48
CA GLU A 98 1.90 -15.60 26.42
C GLU A 98 3.26 -16.31 26.21
N GLU A 99 3.70 -16.41 24.95
CA GLU A 99 4.98 -17.02 24.57
C GLU A 99 6.19 -16.20 25.05
N ASN A 100 6.04 -14.87 25.17
CA ASN A 100 7.09 -13.97 25.63
C ASN A 100 7.09 -13.77 27.16
N ALA A 101 6.14 -14.38 27.89
CA ALA A 101 6.03 -14.25 29.34
C ALA A 101 7.28 -14.78 30.09
N SER A 102 8.01 -15.72 29.49
CA SER A 102 9.27 -16.27 30.00
C SER A 102 10.51 -15.78 29.26
N TYR A 103 10.36 -14.88 28.27
CA TYR A 103 11.45 -14.41 27.43
C TYR A 103 12.14 -13.19 28.06
N VAL A 104 13.17 -13.46 28.85
CA VAL A 104 13.78 -12.45 29.73
C VAL A 104 14.87 -11.62 29.02
N ASP A 105 15.63 -12.19 28.08
CA ASP A 105 16.90 -11.60 27.62
C ASP A 105 16.80 -10.30 26.78
N LEU A 106 15.87 -10.22 25.81
CA LEU A 106 15.75 -9.00 24.98
C LEU A 106 15.16 -7.83 25.76
N PHE A 107 14.19 -8.14 26.62
CA PHE A 107 13.58 -7.14 27.48
C PHE A 107 14.57 -6.67 28.54
N LEU A 108 15.35 -7.56 29.16
CA LEU A 108 16.39 -7.14 30.08
C LEU A 108 17.44 -6.26 29.40
N LYS A 109 17.85 -6.55 28.16
CA LYS A 109 18.75 -5.65 27.42
C LYS A 109 18.16 -4.26 27.20
N TRP A 110 16.95 -4.19 26.66
CA TRP A 110 16.28 -2.90 26.43
C TRP A 110 16.03 -2.17 27.76
N TYR A 111 15.58 -2.90 28.80
CA TYR A 111 15.36 -2.38 30.13
C TYR A 111 16.65 -1.88 30.77
N ASP A 112 17.77 -2.60 30.67
CA ASP A 112 19.05 -2.15 31.23
C ASP A 112 19.56 -0.87 30.56
N GLU A 113 19.30 -0.70 29.26
CA GLU A 113 19.62 0.50 28.50
C GLU A 113 18.71 1.69 28.86
N HIS A 114 17.44 1.45 29.17
CA HIS A 114 16.41 2.49 29.34
C HIS A 114 15.87 2.61 30.77
N LYS A 115 16.39 1.87 31.77
CA LYS A 115 15.89 1.86 33.16
C LYS A 115 16.01 3.19 33.89
N GLN A 116 16.86 4.09 33.39
CA GLN A 116 17.04 5.44 33.92
C GLN A 116 16.17 6.47 33.18
N ASP A 117 15.55 6.07 32.07
CA ASP A 117 14.69 6.93 31.27
C ASP A 117 13.29 6.99 31.89
N VAL A 118 12.66 8.16 31.78
CA VAL A 118 11.25 8.31 32.14
C VAL A 118 10.40 7.68 31.04
N PHE A 119 9.97 6.44 31.25
CA PHE A 119 9.03 5.76 30.37
C PHE A 119 7.60 6.26 30.60
N ASP A 120 7.02 6.86 29.58
CA ASP A 120 5.61 7.24 29.55
C ASP A 120 4.96 6.51 28.39
N MET A 121 4.24 5.43 28.71
CA MET A 121 3.58 4.57 27.73
C MET A 121 2.75 5.35 26.71
N GLN A 122 2.03 6.39 27.13
CA GLN A 122 1.19 7.16 26.22
C GLN A 122 2.03 8.05 25.31
N ARG A 123 2.99 8.78 25.89
CA ARG A 123 3.88 9.65 25.12
C ARG A 123 4.72 8.85 24.11
N ASP A 124 5.37 7.80 24.57
CA ASP A 124 6.35 7.04 23.79
C ASP A 124 5.66 6.23 22.67
N LEU A 125 4.45 5.70 22.93
CA LEU A 125 3.64 5.06 21.89
C LEU A 125 3.20 6.07 20.81
N VAL A 126 2.78 7.27 21.22
CA VAL A 126 2.38 8.32 20.27
C VAL A 126 3.57 8.76 19.42
N GLU A 127 4.74 8.93 20.01
CA GLU A 127 5.97 9.26 19.29
C GLU A 127 6.38 8.19 18.30
N TYR A 128 6.31 6.91 18.69
CA TYR A 128 6.56 5.78 17.80
C TYR A 128 5.61 5.79 16.59
N CYS A 129 4.30 5.91 16.82
CA CYS A 129 3.32 5.96 15.73
C CYS A 129 3.53 7.16 14.81
N ARG A 130 3.87 8.33 15.36
CA ARG A 130 4.18 9.54 14.57
C ARG A 130 5.43 9.33 13.70
N SER A 131 6.47 8.71 14.24
CA SER A 131 7.70 8.41 13.51
C SER A 131 7.42 7.45 12.35
N ASP A 132 6.68 6.36 12.59
CA ASP A 132 6.30 5.39 11.55
C ASP A 132 5.52 6.06 10.41
N VAL A 133 4.56 6.94 10.74
CA VAL A 133 3.79 7.70 9.74
C VAL A 133 4.65 8.71 8.99
N ASP A 134 5.59 9.39 9.66
CA ASP A 134 6.49 10.36 9.00
C ASP A 134 7.47 9.67 8.03
N ILE A 135 8.01 8.51 8.42
CA ILE A 135 8.84 7.66 7.54
C ILE A 135 8.05 7.30 6.28
N LEU A 136 6.83 6.77 6.45
CA LEU A 136 5.98 6.38 5.32
C LEU A 136 5.66 7.58 4.43
N LYS A 137 5.30 8.72 5.03
CA LYS A 137 4.98 9.96 4.32
C LYS A 137 6.15 10.42 3.45
N ARG A 138 7.36 10.53 4.03
CA ARG A 138 8.56 10.99 3.30
C ARG A 138 8.93 10.02 2.18
N ALA A 139 8.85 8.71 2.44
CA ALA A 139 9.06 7.67 1.43
C ALA A 139 8.07 7.79 0.26
N CYS A 140 6.78 7.91 0.54
CA CYS A 140 5.75 8.09 -0.49
C CYS A 140 5.98 9.37 -1.30
N MET A 141 6.30 10.49 -0.64
CA MET A 141 6.53 11.76 -1.33
C MET A 141 7.76 11.68 -2.24
N LYS A 142 8.87 11.11 -1.77
CA LYS A 142 10.09 10.96 -2.57
C LYS A 142 9.87 10.03 -3.75
N PHE A 143 9.23 8.89 -3.53
CA PHE A 143 8.89 7.95 -4.61
C PHE A 143 7.98 8.59 -5.67
N ARG A 144 6.94 9.31 -5.24
CA ARG A 144 6.02 10.01 -6.13
C ARG A 144 6.74 11.06 -6.97
N GLU A 145 7.61 11.86 -6.35
CA GLU A 145 8.42 12.87 -7.04
C GLU A 145 9.28 12.22 -8.13
N MET A 146 10.06 11.19 -7.79
CA MET A 146 10.92 10.49 -8.74
C MET A 146 10.11 9.89 -9.91
N PHE A 147 9.00 9.22 -9.59
CA PHE A 147 8.18 8.56 -10.61
C PHE A 147 7.50 9.57 -11.56
N ILE A 148 7.00 10.70 -11.04
CA ILE A 148 6.41 11.73 -11.90
C ILE A 148 7.49 12.35 -12.80
N ASN A 149 8.65 12.71 -12.24
CA ASN A 149 9.72 13.35 -12.99
C ASN A 149 10.29 12.45 -14.10
N GLU A 150 10.47 11.16 -13.82
CA GLU A 150 11.08 10.23 -14.78
C GLU A 150 10.07 9.58 -15.72
N CYS A 151 8.86 9.28 -15.23
CA CYS A 151 7.89 8.44 -15.94
C CYS A 151 6.64 9.19 -16.42
N ASP A 152 6.42 10.45 -16.02
CA ASP A 152 5.20 11.23 -16.35
C ASP A 152 3.90 10.49 -15.99
N VAL A 153 3.95 9.82 -14.84
CA VAL A 153 2.84 9.05 -14.27
C VAL A 153 2.82 9.32 -12.78
N ASP A 154 1.64 9.59 -12.22
CA ASP A 154 1.51 9.61 -10.77
C ASP A 154 1.14 8.21 -10.25
N PRO A 155 2.05 7.54 -9.52
CA PRO A 155 1.89 6.13 -9.16
C PRO A 155 0.71 5.88 -8.23
N PHE A 156 0.33 6.85 -7.39
CA PHE A 156 -0.72 6.67 -6.39
C PHE A 156 -2.09 7.06 -6.92
N THR A 157 -2.17 8.05 -7.82
CA THR A 157 -3.44 8.46 -8.40
C THR A 157 -3.88 7.52 -9.52
N GLU A 158 -2.94 7.10 -10.37
CA GLU A 158 -3.22 6.40 -11.64
C GLU A 158 -3.00 4.89 -11.56
N SER A 159 -2.47 4.40 -10.43
CA SER A 159 -2.18 2.98 -10.23
C SER A 159 -2.43 2.56 -8.79
N ILE A 160 -2.38 1.25 -8.58
CA ILE A 160 -2.54 0.60 -7.25
C ILE A 160 -1.34 -0.27 -6.88
N THR A 161 -0.48 -0.59 -7.86
CA THR A 161 0.74 -1.37 -7.68
C THR A 161 1.86 -0.77 -8.54
N ILE A 162 3.12 -1.05 -8.17
CA ILE A 162 4.27 -0.65 -8.99
C ILE A 162 4.22 -1.26 -10.39
N ALA A 163 3.79 -2.52 -10.52
CA ALA A 163 3.65 -3.17 -11.82
C ALA A 163 2.63 -2.44 -12.72
N SER A 164 1.50 -1.99 -12.15
CA SER A 164 0.50 -1.18 -12.87
C SER A 164 1.09 0.17 -13.32
N ALA A 165 1.86 0.83 -12.45
CA ALA A 165 2.49 2.11 -12.76
C ALA A 165 3.55 1.97 -13.87
N CYS A 166 4.41 0.95 -13.78
CA CYS A 166 5.40 0.64 -14.82
C CYS A 166 4.75 0.27 -16.15
N ASN A 167 3.65 -0.49 -16.13
CA ASN A 167 2.91 -0.80 -17.35
C ASN A 167 2.25 0.45 -17.97
N LEU A 168 1.79 1.41 -17.15
CA LEU A 168 1.27 2.68 -17.66
C LEU A 168 2.39 3.52 -18.29
N MET A 169 3.55 3.60 -17.64
CA MET A 169 4.73 4.25 -18.19
C MET A 169 5.15 3.63 -19.52
N PHE A 170 5.22 2.30 -19.60
CA PHE A 170 5.56 1.57 -20.82
C PHE A 170 4.60 1.92 -21.96
N ARG A 171 3.29 1.87 -21.69
CA ARG A 171 2.25 2.20 -22.67
C ARG A 171 2.28 3.65 -23.14
N ARG A 172 2.68 4.59 -22.29
CA ARG A 172 2.75 6.02 -22.64
C ARG A 172 4.01 6.39 -23.42
N LYS A 173 5.16 5.80 -23.06
CA LYS A 173 6.48 6.26 -23.55
C LYS A 173 7.12 5.32 -24.58
N PHE A 174 6.79 4.04 -24.56
CA PHE A 174 7.56 3.03 -25.29
C PHE A 174 6.72 2.18 -26.25
N LEU A 175 5.44 1.97 -25.97
CA LEU A 175 4.55 1.20 -26.84
C LEU A 175 4.23 2.00 -28.11
N GLN A 176 4.56 1.44 -29.26
CA GLN A 176 4.23 2.06 -30.55
C GLN A 176 2.73 1.98 -30.82
N PRO A 177 2.15 2.96 -31.53
CA PRO A 177 0.77 2.87 -31.99
C PRO A 177 0.52 1.55 -32.76
N ASP A 178 -0.67 0.98 -32.59
CA ASP A 178 -1.13 -0.22 -33.29
C ASP A 178 -0.27 -1.48 -33.07
N THR A 179 0.50 -1.53 -31.96
CA THR A 179 1.24 -2.73 -31.55
C THR A 179 0.55 -3.45 -30.40
N THR A 180 0.36 -4.77 -30.58
CA THR A 180 -0.18 -5.68 -29.55
C THR A 180 0.97 -6.47 -28.93
N GLY A 181 0.90 -6.72 -27.61
CA GLY A 181 1.88 -7.56 -26.94
C GLY A 181 1.86 -9.00 -27.49
N VAL A 182 3.03 -9.57 -27.75
CA VAL A 182 3.16 -10.95 -28.23
C VAL A 182 2.71 -11.90 -27.12
N ILE A 183 1.59 -12.59 -27.35
CA ILE A 183 1.10 -13.65 -26.47
C ILE A 183 1.83 -14.95 -26.89
N PRO A 184 2.62 -15.57 -26.00
CA PRO A 184 3.26 -16.84 -26.31
C PRO A 184 2.22 -17.93 -26.59
N LYS A 185 2.55 -18.88 -27.47
CA LYS A 185 1.69 -20.04 -27.77
C LYS A 185 1.37 -20.80 -26.46
N GLY A 186 0.11 -20.82 -26.04
CA GLY A 186 -0.35 -21.38 -24.75
C GLY A 186 -0.52 -20.36 -23.59
N GLY A 187 -0.40 -19.06 -23.88
CA GLY A 187 -0.62 -17.98 -22.91
C GLY A 187 0.46 -17.86 -21.83
N TYR A 188 0.36 -16.81 -21.00
CA TYR A 188 1.36 -16.53 -19.96
C TYR A 188 1.30 -17.49 -18.75
N ARG A 189 0.24 -18.29 -18.62
CA ARG A 189 -0.01 -19.15 -17.44
C ARG A 189 0.13 -20.65 -17.69
N ARG A 190 0.49 -21.07 -18.92
CA ARG A 190 0.54 -22.50 -19.34
C ARG A 190 -0.76 -23.28 -19.05
N ALA A 191 -1.85 -22.58 -18.77
CA ALA A 191 -3.17 -23.13 -18.51
C ALA A 191 -4.16 -22.23 -19.26
N ASP A 192 -4.90 -22.82 -20.20
CA ASP A 192 -5.92 -22.12 -20.95
C ASP A 192 -7.14 -21.92 -20.06
N ASN A 193 -7.39 -20.67 -19.69
CA ASN A 193 -8.62 -20.25 -19.01
C ASN A 193 -9.65 -19.68 -19.99
N GLN A 194 -9.40 -19.77 -21.30
CA GLN A 194 -10.28 -19.21 -22.33
C GLN A 194 -11.42 -20.19 -22.62
N SER A 195 -12.65 -19.68 -22.67
CA SER A 195 -13.80 -20.52 -23.02
C SER A 195 -13.76 -20.84 -24.52
N LEU A 196 -14.14 -22.07 -24.89
CA LEU A 196 -14.26 -22.50 -26.28
C LEU A 196 -15.13 -21.54 -27.13
N VAL A 197 -16.16 -20.96 -26.51
CA VAL A 197 -17.07 -20.00 -27.17
C VAL A 197 -16.33 -18.72 -27.57
N VAL A 198 -15.46 -18.21 -26.69
CA VAL A 198 -14.68 -16.99 -26.98
C VAL A 198 -13.66 -17.23 -28.07
N ILE A 199 -13.02 -18.41 -28.08
CA ILE A 199 -12.07 -18.79 -29.13
C ILE A 199 -12.79 -18.88 -30.48
N GLN A 200 -13.96 -19.53 -30.54
CA GLN A 200 -14.76 -19.60 -31.77
C GLN A 200 -15.19 -18.22 -32.28
N TRP A 201 -15.54 -17.31 -31.38
CA TRP A 201 -15.89 -15.94 -31.76
C TRP A 201 -14.68 -15.18 -32.35
N PHE A 202 -13.49 -15.30 -31.76
CA PHE A 202 -12.29 -14.66 -32.30
C PHE A 202 -11.90 -15.20 -33.68
N VAL A 203 -12.01 -16.51 -33.91
CA VAL A 203 -11.77 -17.11 -35.24
C VAL A 203 -12.76 -16.56 -36.26
N TRP A 204 -14.04 -16.41 -35.90
CA TRP A 204 -15.05 -15.85 -36.79
C TRP A 204 -14.82 -14.38 -37.14
N GLU A 205 -14.31 -13.57 -36.20
CA GLU A 205 -13.91 -12.17 -36.47
C GLU A 205 -12.63 -12.06 -37.31
N GLU A 206 -11.69 -12.98 -37.19
CA GLU A 206 -10.47 -13.00 -38.03
C GLU A 206 -10.77 -13.29 -39.50
N ASP A 207 -11.78 -14.13 -39.77
CA ASP A 207 -12.23 -14.48 -41.11
C ASP A 207 -13.09 -13.39 -41.81
N ARG A 208 -13.29 -12.24 -41.15
CA ARG A 208 -14.21 -11.18 -41.58
C ARG A 208 -13.49 -9.95 -42.13
#